data_AF-A0A388PHU9-F1
#
_entry.id   AF-A0A388PHU9-F1
#
_cell.length_a   1.000
_cell.length_b   1.000
_cell.length_c   1.000
_cell.angle_alpha   90.00
_cell.angle_beta   90.00
_cell.angle_gamma   90.00
#
_symmetry.space_group_name_H-M   'P 1'
#
loop_
_entity.id
_entity.type
_entity.pdbx_description
1 polymer ?
#
loop_
_entity_poly.entity_id
_entity_poly.type
_entity_poly.pdbx_seq_one_letter_code
_entity_poly.pdbx_strand_id
1 'polypeptide(L)'
;MAATRILLVDNGSLQPAATLQMRLLSKEVGRLLEKTVHPVSVLHSHKIDPALLEGQPAVIFEQAVRQAKTDGITELIILPLFIGPSLAITEYLPKVFAEANAGKMKLSIREPLFGPELISMLIDNLKSTGWTKGSGTVYLCDHGSPIREVTRCRDFFAVSLRNQLGLKDDELFACSMERRDGPEYDFNEPLLEGALQQAKGDAVILMLFLLPGRHAGSDGDVATIAKEHAPDGLGWKLSPLLGTHPALPALLVQRHLNSSGFKFTKNALITVAISVGLLFVLIGILAPKDLELTESPMIWLGGVVATFAALFLYLRAKLRKKS
;
A
#
# COMPACT_ATOMS: atom_id res chain seq x y z
N MET A 1 32.79 -5.49 -2.43
CA MET A 1 31.47 -4.98 -2.00
C MET A 1 30.81 -6.04 -1.13
N ALA A 2 30.10 -5.66 -0.08
CA ALA A 2 29.33 -6.61 0.72
C ALA A 2 28.27 -7.27 -0.18
N ALA A 3 28.14 -8.60 -0.16
CA ALA A 3 27.23 -9.30 -1.06
C ALA A 3 25.77 -8.95 -0.71
N THR A 4 25.04 -8.35 -1.65
CA THR A 4 23.63 -7.95 -1.48
C THR A 4 22.74 -8.84 -2.33
N ARG A 5 21.54 -9.14 -1.84
CA ARG A 5 20.51 -9.84 -2.61
C ARG A 5 19.19 -9.07 -2.54
N ILE A 6 18.59 -8.86 -3.71
CA ILE A 6 17.34 -8.11 -3.86
C ILE A 6 16.19 -9.10 -4.00
N LEU A 7 15.17 -8.96 -3.16
CA LEU A 7 13.96 -9.76 -3.19
C LEU A 7 12.77 -8.86 -3.56
N LEU A 8 12.00 -9.23 -4.57
CA LEU A 8 10.68 -8.67 -4.80
C LEU A 8 9.68 -9.52 -4.02
N VAL A 9 8.99 -8.90 -3.06
CA VAL A 9 8.21 -9.63 -2.05
C VAL A 9 6.73 -9.28 -2.10
N ASP A 10 5.89 -10.29 -2.29
CA ASP A 10 4.42 -10.19 -2.20
C ASP A 10 3.89 -10.94 -0.95
N ASN A 11 2.57 -10.88 -0.72
CA ASN A 11 1.93 -11.67 0.35
C ASN A 11 2.05 -13.19 0.13
N GLY A 12 1.99 -13.61 -1.13
CA GLY A 12 1.88 -15.01 -1.51
C GLY A 12 0.45 -15.43 -1.81
N SER A 13 0.34 -16.39 -2.72
CA SER A 13 -0.92 -16.94 -3.22
C SER A 13 -0.72 -18.42 -3.52
N LEU A 14 -1.80 -19.19 -3.50
CA LEU A 14 -1.82 -20.57 -4.00
C LEU A 14 -2.16 -20.65 -5.49
N GLN A 15 -2.45 -19.51 -6.12
CA GLN A 15 -2.69 -19.46 -7.57
C GLN A 15 -1.36 -19.39 -8.33
N PRO A 16 -1.07 -20.34 -9.25
CA PRO A 16 0.18 -20.34 -10.01
C PRO A 16 0.46 -19.04 -10.77
N ALA A 17 -0.59 -18.42 -11.32
CA ALA A 17 -0.50 -17.16 -12.08
C ALA A 17 0.15 -16.03 -11.26
N ALA A 18 -0.06 -15.98 -9.94
CA ALA A 18 0.57 -14.98 -9.07
C ALA A 18 2.10 -15.13 -9.07
N THR A 19 2.58 -16.37 -8.92
CA THR A 19 4.01 -16.68 -8.89
C THR A 19 4.66 -16.44 -10.26
N LEU A 20 3.97 -16.84 -11.34
CA LEU A 20 4.46 -16.61 -12.70
C LEU A 20 4.56 -15.12 -13.03
N GLN A 21 3.53 -14.33 -12.67
CA GLN A 21 3.57 -12.87 -12.82
C GLN A 21 4.69 -12.26 -11.98
N MET A 22 4.91 -12.77 -10.76
CA MET A 22 6.01 -12.32 -9.88
C MET A 22 7.38 -12.55 -10.51
N ARG A 23 7.58 -13.68 -11.19
CA ARG A 23 8.82 -13.99 -11.93
C ARG A 23 9.05 -13.03 -13.09
N LEU A 24 8.01 -12.77 -13.88
CA LEU A 24 8.08 -11.83 -15.00
C LEU A 24 8.44 -10.42 -14.51
N LEU A 25 7.75 -9.94 -13.47
CA LEU A 25 8.01 -8.63 -12.88
C LEU A 25 9.42 -8.54 -12.29
N SER A 26 9.86 -9.57 -11.56
CA SER A 26 11.22 -9.62 -11.00
C SER A 26 12.29 -9.59 -12.08
N LYS A 27 12.09 -10.32 -13.18
CA LYS A 27 13.01 -10.32 -14.33
C LYS A 27 13.11 -8.94 -14.95
N GLU A 28 11.99 -8.24 -15.13
CA GLU A 28 11.98 -6.91 -15.73
C GLU A 28 12.60 -5.85 -14.81
N VAL A 29 12.29 -5.86 -13.52
CA VAL A 29 12.97 -4.99 -12.54
C VAL A 29 14.47 -5.28 -12.50
N GLY A 30 14.86 -6.56 -12.53
CA GLY A 30 16.27 -6.96 -12.55
C GLY A 30 17.00 -6.51 -13.81
N ARG A 31 16.33 -6.56 -14.97
CA ARG A 31 16.85 -6.01 -16.22
C ARG A 31 17.12 -4.51 -16.12
N LEU A 32 16.18 -3.75 -15.55
CA LEU A 32 16.33 -2.30 -15.37
C LEU A 32 17.39 -1.92 -14.32
N LEU A 33 17.62 -2.77 -13.31
CA LEU A 33 18.64 -2.56 -12.28
C LEU A 33 20.02 -3.11 -12.65
N GLU A 34 20.13 -3.88 -13.74
CA GLU A 34 21.30 -4.70 -14.06
C GLU A 34 21.72 -5.61 -12.89
N LYS A 35 20.72 -6.15 -12.17
CA LYS A 35 20.91 -7.00 -10.99
C LYS A 35 19.88 -8.12 -10.95
N THR A 36 20.23 -9.24 -10.34
CA THR A 36 19.25 -10.29 -10.07
C THR A 36 18.27 -9.83 -8.99
N VAL A 37 16.98 -9.88 -9.31
CA VAL A 37 15.88 -9.69 -8.36
C VAL A 37 15.14 -11.01 -8.23
N HIS A 38 15.05 -11.52 -7.00
CA HIS A 38 14.45 -12.81 -6.74
C HIS A 38 12.96 -12.65 -6.38
N PRO A 39 12.04 -13.34 -7.07
CA PRO A 39 10.64 -13.40 -6.68
C PRO A 39 10.51 -14.25 -5.41
N VAL A 40 9.94 -13.68 -4.36
CA VAL A 40 9.77 -14.35 -3.07
C VAL A 40 8.40 -13.99 -2.49
N SER A 41 7.66 -14.96 -1.99
CA SER A 41 6.44 -14.65 -1.24
C SER A 41 6.68 -14.63 0.25
N VAL A 42 5.87 -13.88 0.99
CA VAL A 42 5.86 -13.99 2.45
C VAL A 42 5.52 -15.43 2.85
N LEU A 43 4.40 -15.98 2.34
CA LEU A 43 3.89 -17.30 2.71
C LEU A 43 3.23 -18.03 1.53
N HIS A 44 2.74 -19.25 1.80
CA HIS A 44 1.84 -20.08 0.98
C HIS A 44 2.35 -20.61 -0.36
N SER A 45 3.05 -19.81 -1.16
CA SER A 45 3.35 -20.15 -2.57
C SER A 45 4.19 -21.41 -2.75
N HIS A 46 5.04 -21.76 -1.77
CA HIS A 46 5.81 -23.02 -1.76
C HIS A 46 4.95 -24.30 -1.78
N LYS A 47 3.63 -24.19 -1.55
CA LYS A 47 2.68 -25.32 -1.62
C LYS A 47 2.15 -25.57 -3.03
N ILE A 48 2.43 -24.69 -3.98
CA ILE A 48 2.04 -24.88 -5.38
C ILE A 48 2.92 -25.97 -5.98
N ASP A 49 2.29 -26.89 -6.71
CA ASP A 49 3.00 -27.91 -7.48
C ASP A 49 3.99 -27.25 -8.46
N PRO A 50 5.30 -27.57 -8.40
CA PRO A 50 6.29 -27.06 -9.34
C PRO A 50 5.94 -27.30 -10.81
N ALA A 51 5.17 -28.35 -11.14
CA ALA A 51 4.70 -28.60 -12.51
C ALA A 51 3.85 -27.45 -13.06
N LEU A 52 3.09 -26.77 -12.19
CA LEU A 52 2.31 -25.57 -12.53
C LEU A 52 3.16 -24.29 -12.57
N LEU A 53 4.44 -24.40 -12.20
CA LEU A 53 5.40 -23.31 -12.10
C LEU A 53 6.63 -23.59 -12.97
N GLU A 54 6.43 -24.18 -14.15
CA GLU A 54 7.49 -24.44 -15.13
C GLU A 54 8.63 -25.31 -14.56
N GLY A 55 8.31 -26.22 -13.66
CA GLY A 55 9.25 -27.11 -12.98
C GLY A 55 10.07 -26.45 -11.86
N GLN A 56 9.90 -25.15 -11.61
CA GLN A 56 10.62 -24.43 -10.55
C GLN A 56 9.68 -24.16 -9.37
N PRO A 57 10.00 -24.58 -8.13
CA PRO A 57 9.16 -24.26 -6.98
C PRO A 57 9.13 -22.76 -6.69
N ALA A 58 8.06 -22.28 -6.08
CA ALA A 58 8.03 -20.94 -5.50
C ALA A 58 8.85 -20.91 -4.20
N VAL A 59 9.47 -19.78 -3.91
CA VAL A 59 10.30 -19.59 -2.71
C VAL A 59 9.58 -18.66 -1.74
N ILE A 60 9.49 -19.07 -0.48
CA ILE A 60 9.01 -18.20 0.60
C ILE A 60 10.15 -17.51 1.34
N PHE A 61 9.81 -16.43 2.05
CA PHE A 61 10.78 -15.54 2.67
C PHE A 61 11.74 -16.26 3.63
N GLU A 62 11.24 -17.16 4.48
CA GLU A 62 12.09 -17.93 5.40
C GLU A 62 13.17 -18.73 4.65
N GLN A 63 12.79 -19.41 3.57
CA GLN A 63 13.72 -20.17 2.72
C GLN A 63 14.74 -19.25 2.06
N ALA A 64 14.31 -18.08 1.58
CA ALA A 64 15.20 -17.09 0.99
C ALA A 64 16.23 -16.55 1.99
N VAL A 65 15.83 -16.32 3.26
CA VAL A 65 16.75 -15.89 4.33
C VAL A 65 17.78 -16.97 4.65
N ARG A 66 17.35 -18.23 4.80
CA ARG A 66 18.25 -19.36 5.06
C ARG A 66 19.25 -19.55 3.92
N GLN A 67 18.78 -19.49 2.67
CA GLN A 67 19.66 -19.61 1.50
C GLN A 67 20.65 -18.45 1.41
N ALA A 68 20.19 -17.21 1.62
CA ALA A 68 21.06 -16.04 1.62
C ALA A 68 22.18 -16.14 2.67
N LYS A 69 21.89 -16.68 3.85
CA LYS A 69 22.91 -16.96 4.86
C LYS A 69 23.96 -17.97 4.36
N THR A 70 23.52 -19.10 3.79
CA THR A 70 24.42 -20.11 3.22
C THR A 70 25.30 -19.54 2.12
N ASP A 71 24.75 -18.64 1.30
CA ASP A 71 25.46 -17.99 0.20
C ASP A 71 26.39 -16.85 0.65
N GLY A 72 26.51 -16.59 1.96
CA GLY A 72 27.35 -15.52 2.50
C GLY A 72 26.83 -14.10 2.21
N ILE A 73 25.53 -13.95 1.97
CA ILE A 73 24.91 -12.63 1.76
C ILE A 73 24.98 -11.82 3.07
N THR A 74 25.36 -10.56 2.91
CA THR A 74 25.54 -9.61 4.01
C THR A 74 24.35 -8.68 4.19
N GLU A 75 23.53 -8.49 3.16
CA GLU A 75 22.31 -7.68 3.22
C GLU A 75 21.23 -8.20 2.27
N LEU A 76 20.02 -8.37 2.81
CA LEU A 76 18.80 -8.57 2.04
C LEU A 76 18.08 -7.24 1.84
N ILE A 77 17.81 -6.88 0.59
CA ILE A 77 17.03 -5.71 0.22
C ILE A 77 15.65 -6.19 -0.25
N ILE A 78 14.60 -5.75 0.45
CA ILE A 78 13.22 -6.09 0.12
C ILE A 78 12.58 -4.97 -0.67
N LEU A 79 12.13 -5.27 -1.88
CA LEU A 79 11.19 -4.45 -2.64
C LEU A 79 9.78 -4.97 -2.32
N PRO A 80 9.00 -4.31 -1.46
CA PRO A 80 7.67 -4.79 -1.13
C PRO A 80 6.69 -4.49 -2.27
N LEU A 81 6.10 -5.54 -2.85
CA LEU A 81 4.93 -5.44 -3.71
C LEU A 81 3.67 -5.33 -2.86
N PHE A 82 3.54 -4.17 -2.21
CA PHE A 82 2.47 -3.85 -1.28
C PHE A 82 2.08 -2.38 -1.44
N ILE A 83 0.80 -2.07 -1.24
CA ILE A 83 0.32 -0.68 -1.34
C ILE A 83 0.63 0.13 -0.09
N GLY A 84 0.49 -0.48 1.09
CA GLY A 84 0.64 0.18 2.38
C GLY A 84 1.42 -0.65 3.40
N PRO A 85 1.60 -0.12 4.62
CA PRO A 85 2.41 -0.73 5.68
C PRO A 85 1.65 -1.88 6.38
N SER A 86 1.39 -2.96 5.66
CA SER A 86 0.73 -4.15 6.21
C SER A 86 1.59 -4.87 7.25
N LEU A 87 0.96 -5.70 8.10
CA LEU A 87 1.66 -6.55 9.09
C LEU A 87 2.71 -7.46 8.46
N ALA A 88 2.52 -7.86 7.20
CA ALA A 88 3.52 -8.64 6.47
C ALA A 88 4.87 -7.91 6.49
N ILE A 89 4.86 -6.60 6.22
CA ILE A 89 6.06 -5.77 6.12
C ILE A 89 6.53 -5.29 7.49
N THR A 90 5.60 -4.85 8.33
CA THR A 90 5.92 -4.14 9.57
C THR A 90 6.28 -5.07 10.72
N GLU A 91 5.78 -6.31 10.71
CA GLU A 91 5.98 -7.26 11.81
C GLU A 91 6.52 -8.61 11.32
N TYR A 92 5.85 -9.22 10.34
CA TYR A 92 6.11 -10.61 9.98
C TYR A 92 7.49 -10.81 9.33
N LEU A 93 7.84 -10.04 8.29
CA LEU A 93 9.15 -10.13 7.64
C LEU A 93 10.31 -9.87 8.63
N PRO A 94 10.29 -8.80 9.46
CA PRO A 94 11.30 -8.63 10.52
C PRO A 94 11.40 -9.81 11.49
N LYS A 95 10.26 -10.34 11.93
CA LYS A 95 10.20 -11.49 12.84
C LYS A 95 10.84 -12.73 12.21
N VAL A 96 10.41 -13.11 11.02
CA VAL A 96 10.95 -14.28 10.30
C VAL A 96 12.44 -14.13 10.04
N PHE A 97 12.89 -12.93 9.68
CA PHE A 97 14.32 -12.67 9.49
C PHE A 97 15.14 -12.89 10.76
N ALA A 98 14.64 -12.46 11.92
CA ALA A 98 15.28 -12.69 13.21
C ALA A 98 15.29 -14.17 13.60
N GLU A 99 14.17 -14.87 13.41
CA GLU A 99 13.99 -16.28 13.77
C GLU A 99 14.80 -17.24 12.86
N ALA A 100 15.01 -16.89 11.60
CA ALA A 100 15.82 -17.67 10.66
C ALA A 100 17.34 -17.64 10.96
N ASN A 101 17.74 -17.07 12.12
CA ASN A 101 19.12 -16.96 12.58
C ASN A 101 20.02 -16.29 11.52
N ALA A 102 19.60 -15.13 11.00
CA ALA A 102 20.29 -14.39 9.95
C ALA A 102 21.72 -13.92 10.33
N GLY A 103 22.16 -14.11 11.58
CA GLY A 103 23.50 -13.77 12.03
C GLY A 103 23.77 -12.27 11.94
N LYS A 104 24.85 -11.89 11.24
CA LYS A 104 25.20 -10.48 11.01
C LYS A 104 24.56 -9.88 9.74
N MET A 105 23.76 -10.67 9.01
CA MET A 105 23.10 -10.20 7.79
C MET A 105 22.12 -9.06 8.14
N LYS A 106 22.11 -8.01 7.33
CA LYS A 106 21.21 -6.87 7.47
C LYS A 106 19.93 -7.09 6.66
N LEU A 107 18.79 -6.66 7.20
CA LEU A 107 17.53 -6.54 6.47
C LEU A 107 17.25 -5.07 6.16
N SER A 108 17.01 -4.77 4.88
CA SER A 108 16.65 -3.44 4.40
C SER A 108 15.35 -3.51 3.62
N ILE A 109 14.25 -3.09 4.23
CA ILE A 109 12.96 -3.03 3.55
C ILE A 109 12.78 -1.66 2.89
N ARG A 110 12.37 -1.61 1.63
CA ARG A 110 12.05 -0.37 0.91
C ARG A 110 10.62 0.08 1.19
N GLU A 111 10.29 1.29 0.77
CA GLU A 111 8.94 1.81 0.93
C GLU A 111 7.92 1.02 0.08
N PRO A 112 6.69 0.80 0.59
CA PRO A 112 5.57 0.33 -0.20
C PRO A 112 5.28 1.20 -1.44
N LEU A 113 4.41 0.71 -2.31
CA LEU A 113 3.91 1.38 -3.52
C LEU A 113 2.87 2.46 -3.19
N PHE A 114 3.14 3.27 -2.18
CA PHE A 114 2.34 4.45 -1.86
C PHE A 114 2.97 5.69 -2.52
N GLY A 115 2.19 6.48 -3.26
CA GLY A 115 2.68 7.70 -3.88
C GLY A 115 1.96 8.14 -5.16
N PRO A 116 2.35 9.31 -5.72
CA PRO A 116 1.76 9.87 -6.93
C PRO A 116 1.90 8.96 -8.16
N GLU A 117 2.96 8.15 -8.22
CA GLU A 117 3.18 7.25 -9.34
C GLU A 117 2.06 6.19 -9.46
N LEU A 118 1.57 5.67 -8.33
CA LEU A 118 0.46 4.72 -8.33
C LEU A 118 -0.86 5.38 -8.76
N ILE A 119 -1.07 6.66 -8.46
CA ILE A 119 -2.26 7.41 -8.89
C ILE A 119 -2.31 7.49 -10.41
N SER A 120 -1.19 7.81 -11.07
CA SER A 120 -1.12 7.83 -12.52
C SER A 120 -1.46 6.45 -13.12
N MET A 121 -0.93 5.37 -12.54
CA MET A 121 -1.24 4.00 -13.00
C MET A 121 -2.72 3.65 -12.84
N LEU A 122 -3.36 4.09 -11.74
CA LEU A 122 -4.79 3.91 -11.52
C LEU A 122 -5.63 4.70 -12.53
N ILE A 123 -5.22 5.92 -12.89
CA ILE A 123 -5.88 6.71 -13.93
C ILE A 123 -5.76 6.04 -15.30
N ASP A 124 -4.58 5.51 -15.64
CA ASP A 124 -4.34 4.80 -16.90
C ASP A 124 -5.19 3.52 -16.97
N ASN A 125 -5.20 2.73 -15.89
CA ASN A 125 -6.05 1.55 -15.78
C ASN A 125 -7.54 1.91 -15.89
N LEU A 126 -8.01 2.98 -15.24
CA LEU A 126 -9.39 3.45 -15.37
C LEU A 126 -9.73 3.79 -16.83
N LYS A 127 -8.91 4.62 -17.49
CA LYS A 127 -9.10 5.01 -18.90
C LYS A 127 -9.10 3.80 -19.84
N SER A 128 -8.28 2.78 -19.57
CA SER A 128 -8.19 1.56 -20.40
C SER A 128 -9.51 0.77 -20.46
N THR A 129 -10.42 0.98 -19.49
CA THR A 129 -11.76 0.35 -19.50
C THR A 129 -12.75 1.00 -20.49
N GLY A 130 -12.33 2.10 -21.11
CA GLY A 130 -13.19 2.98 -21.92
C GLY A 130 -13.95 4.02 -21.07
N TRP A 131 -13.67 4.12 -19.78
CA TRP A 131 -14.30 5.11 -18.91
C TRP A 131 -13.98 6.54 -19.35
N THR A 132 -15.02 7.37 -19.37
CA THR A 132 -14.91 8.83 -19.49
C THR A 132 -15.65 9.49 -18.33
N LYS A 133 -15.27 10.72 -17.97
CA LYS A 133 -15.98 11.48 -16.94
C LYS A 133 -17.48 11.58 -17.27
N GLY A 134 -18.34 11.23 -16.30
CA GLY A 134 -19.80 11.20 -16.46
C GLY A 134 -20.36 9.93 -17.11
N SER A 135 -19.53 8.95 -17.50
CA SER A 135 -20.01 7.67 -18.07
C SER A 135 -20.60 6.71 -17.04
N GLY A 136 -20.38 6.96 -15.75
CA GLY A 136 -20.86 6.11 -14.68
C GLY A 136 -20.06 6.25 -13.38
N THR A 137 -20.30 5.34 -12.45
CA THR A 137 -19.68 5.33 -11.12
C THR A 137 -18.38 4.52 -11.10
N VAL A 138 -17.35 5.03 -10.42
CA VAL A 138 -16.09 4.33 -10.20
C VAL A 138 -16.00 3.80 -8.77
N TYR A 139 -15.63 2.53 -8.61
CA TYR A 139 -15.38 1.91 -7.32
C TYR A 139 -13.90 1.54 -7.22
N LEU A 140 -13.11 2.30 -6.45
CA LEU A 140 -11.74 1.92 -6.11
C LEU A 140 -11.81 0.81 -5.06
N CYS A 141 -11.70 -0.44 -5.51
CA CYS A 141 -11.84 -1.62 -4.68
C CYS A 141 -10.45 -2.15 -4.28
N ASP A 142 -10.19 -2.22 -2.98
CA ASP A 142 -9.07 -3.00 -2.44
C ASP A 142 -9.57 -4.33 -1.88
N HIS A 143 -8.65 -5.12 -1.32
CA HIS A 143 -9.02 -6.39 -0.67
C HIS A 143 -9.78 -6.17 0.65
N GLY A 144 -9.48 -5.09 1.36
CA GLY A 144 -9.76 -4.94 2.79
C GLY A 144 -8.59 -5.40 3.65
N SER A 145 -8.45 -4.81 4.84
CA SER A 145 -7.30 -5.02 5.72
C SER A 145 -7.70 -5.08 7.18
N PRO A 146 -7.02 -5.91 8.01
CA PRO A 146 -7.11 -5.77 9.46
C PRO A 146 -6.36 -4.54 9.98
N ILE A 147 -5.65 -3.79 9.12
CA ILE A 147 -4.82 -2.64 9.48
C ILE A 147 -5.39 -1.35 8.89
N ARG A 148 -5.83 -0.45 9.77
CA ARG A 148 -6.44 0.83 9.41
C ARG A 148 -5.55 1.68 8.51
N GLU A 149 -4.24 1.64 8.71
CA GLU A 149 -3.26 2.39 7.91
C GLU A 149 -3.23 1.93 6.45
N VAL A 150 -3.52 0.66 6.16
CA VAL A 150 -3.60 0.16 4.78
C VAL A 150 -4.86 0.68 4.10
N THR A 151 -6.00 0.66 4.80
CA THR A 151 -7.25 1.19 4.27
C THR A 151 -7.20 2.72 4.09
N ARG A 152 -6.49 3.43 4.97
CA ARG A 152 -6.18 4.85 4.75
C ARG A 152 -5.40 5.11 3.46
N CYS A 153 -4.58 4.17 2.98
CA CYS A 153 -3.94 4.29 1.68
C CYS A 153 -4.97 4.26 0.54
N ARG A 154 -5.94 3.32 0.58
CA ARG A 154 -7.07 3.27 -0.37
C ARG A 154 -7.84 4.59 -0.39
N ASP A 155 -8.21 5.08 0.78
CA ASP A 155 -9.00 6.32 0.90
C ASP A 155 -8.24 7.53 0.35
N PHE A 156 -6.93 7.60 0.62
CA PHE A 156 -6.05 8.61 0.04
C PHE A 156 -6.03 8.56 -1.49
N PHE A 157 -5.93 7.37 -2.08
CA PHE A 157 -5.99 7.22 -3.54
C PHE A 157 -7.35 7.63 -4.10
N ALA A 158 -8.45 7.27 -3.44
CA ALA A 158 -9.78 7.67 -3.88
C ALA A 158 -9.95 9.20 -3.88
N VAL A 159 -9.53 9.89 -2.82
CA VAL A 159 -9.52 11.36 -2.76
C VAL A 159 -8.62 11.95 -3.85
N SER A 160 -7.43 11.39 -4.04
CA SER A 160 -6.47 11.87 -5.03
C SER A 160 -6.97 11.71 -6.46
N LEU A 161 -7.59 10.57 -6.76
CA LEU A 161 -8.23 10.31 -8.06
C LEU A 161 -9.38 11.28 -8.31
N ARG A 162 -10.25 11.51 -7.32
CA ARG A 162 -11.33 12.50 -7.43
C ARG A 162 -10.78 13.88 -7.75
N ASN A 163 -9.78 14.33 -7.02
CA ASN A 163 -9.17 15.64 -7.24
C ASN A 163 -8.52 15.75 -8.63
N GLN A 164 -7.75 14.74 -9.07
CA GLN A 164 -7.07 14.79 -10.36
C GLN A 164 -8.01 14.68 -11.56
N LEU A 165 -9.13 13.96 -11.42
CA LEU A 165 -10.13 13.78 -12.47
C LEU A 165 -11.28 14.82 -12.38
N GLY A 166 -11.29 15.66 -11.34
CA GLY A 166 -12.32 16.64 -11.04
C GLY A 166 -13.69 16.00 -10.79
N LEU A 167 -13.72 14.85 -10.12
CA LEU A 167 -14.93 14.08 -9.80
C LEU A 167 -15.57 14.57 -8.51
N LYS A 168 -16.89 14.48 -8.43
CA LYS A 168 -17.68 14.67 -7.22
C LYS A 168 -17.55 13.48 -6.27
N ASP A 169 -17.95 13.68 -5.03
CA ASP A 169 -17.88 12.65 -3.97
C ASP A 169 -18.73 11.41 -4.29
N ASP A 170 -19.77 11.56 -5.11
CA ASP A 170 -20.67 10.48 -5.52
C ASP A 170 -20.34 9.85 -6.89
N GLU A 171 -19.21 10.23 -7.50
CA GLU A 171 -18.74 9.68 -8.78
C GLU A 171 -17.61 8.64 -8.61
N LEU A 172 -16.90 8.66 -7.47
CA LEU A 172 -15.88 7.67 -7.14
C LEU A 172 -15.90 7.30 -5.66
N PHE A 173 -16.15 6.02 -5.38
CA PHE A 173 -16.20 5.47 -4.02
C PHE A 173 -14.98 4.59 -3.73
N ALA A 174 -14.43 4.73 -2.53
CA ALA A 174 -13.52 3.73 -1.99
C ALA A 174 -14.36 2.60 -1.37
N CYS A 175 -13.99 1.34 -1.62
CA CYS A 175 -14.64 0.19 -1.03
C CYS A 175 -13.65 -0.95 -0.83
N SER A 176 -14.00 -1.91 0.02
CA SER A 176 -13.24 -3.16 0.17
C SER A 176 -14.03 -4.34 -0.37
N MET A 177 -13.30 -5.34 -0.86
CA MET A 177 -13.88 -6.62 -1.26
C MET A 177 -14.46 -7.36 -0.05
N GLU A 178 -13.69 -7.45 1.04
CA GLU A 178 -14.10 -8.12 2.27
C GLU A 178 -13.59 -7.39 3.51
N ARG A 179 -14.01 -7.85 4.68
CA ARG A 179 -13.43 -7.45 5.97
C ARG A 179 -13.60 -8.55 6.99
N ARG A 180 -12.90 -8.41 8.11
CA ARG A 180 -13.16 -9.24 9.30
C ARG A 180 -14.42 -8.75 10.01
N ASP A 181 -15.06 -9.67 10.73
CA ASP A 181 -16.19 -9.37 11.59
C ASP A 181 -15.76 -8.47 12.76
N GLY A 182 -16.68 -7.60 13.19
CA GLY A 182 -16.48 -6.71 14.34
C GLY A 182 -16.35 -5.24 13.96
N PRO A 183 -16.86 -4.32 14.81
CA PRO A 183 -16.88 -2.88 14.53
C PRO A 183 -15.47 -2.26 14.45
N GLU A 184 -14.46 -2.92 15.01
CA GLU A 184 -13.08 -2.47 14.92
C GLU A 184 -12.56 -2.48 13.48
N TYR A 185 -13.17 -3.25 12.57
CA TYR A 185 -12.82 -3.35 11.15
C TYR A 185 -13.74 -2.57 10.21
N ASP A 186 -14.70 -1.81 10.74
CA ASP A 186 -15.66 -1.01 9.96
C ASP A 186 -14.98 0.08 9.11
N PHE A 187 -13.70 0.37 9.35
CA PHE A 187 -12.92 1.26 8.48
C PHE A 187 -12.76 0.74 7.06
N ASN A 188 -13.01 -0.55 6.80
CA ASN A 188 -13.02 -1.13 5.45
C ASN A 188 -14.32 -0.83 4.69
N GLU A 189 -15.38 -0.41 5.38
CA GLU A 189 -16.67 -0.10 4.75
C GLU A 189 -16.58 1.10 3.79
N PRO A 190 -17.46 1.17 2.78
CA PRO A 190 -18.44 0.15 2.41
C PRO A 190 -17.78 -1.08 1.75
N LEU A 191 -18.37 -2.27 1.94
CA LEU A 191 -18.06 -3.43 1.12
C LEU A 191 -18.57 -3.25 -0.32
N LEU A 192 -17.86 -3.85 -1.28
CA LEU A 192 -18.18 -3.76 -2.71
C LEU A 192 -19.63 -4.21 -3.00
N GLU A 193 -20.10 -5.29 -2.37
CA GLU A 193 -21.47 -5.81 -2.55
C GLU A 193 -22.56 -4.76 -2.29
N GLY A 194 -22.39 -3.94 -1.24
CA GLY A 194 -23.32 -2.88 -0.87
C GLY A 194 -23.07 -1.59 -1.64
N ALA A 195 -21.81 -1.33 -2.00
CA ALA A 195 -21.43 -0.17 -2.79
C ALA A 195 -22.05 -0.21 -4.21
N LEU A 196 -22.08 -1.39 -4.84
CA LEU A 196 -22.66 -1.58 -6.18
C LEU A 196 -24.15 -1.26 -6.25
N GLN A 197 -24.91 -1.39 -5.16
CA GLN A 197 -26.33 -1.04 -5.11
C GLN A 197 -26.58 0.45 -5.37
N GLN A 198 -25.57 1.28 -5.17
CA GLN A 198 -25.65 2.74 -5.26
C GLN A 198 -25.12 3.27 -6.60
N ALA A 199 -24.80 2.37 -7.55
CA ALA A 199 -24.24 2.74 -8.84
C ALA A 199 -25.21 3.63 -9.64
N LYS A 200 -24.65 4.67 -10.27
CA LYS A 200 -25.37 5.57 -11.18
C LYS A 200 -24.81 5.38 -12.58
N GLY A 201 -25.62 4.81 -13.47
CA GLY A 201 -25.14 4.40 -14.81
C GLY A 201 -24.21 3.19 -14.71
N ASP A 202 -23.32 3.01 -15.69
CA ASP A 202 -22.37 1.89 -15.68
C ASP A 202 -21.38 1.98 -14.51
N ALA A 203 -20.86 0.84 -14.07
CA ALA A 203 -19.87 0.77 -12.99
C ALA A 203 -18.49 0.34 -13.50
N VAL A 204 -17.44 1.05 -13.07
CA VAL A 204 -16.07 0.57 -13.22
C VAL A 204 -15.50 0.24 -11.85
N ILE A 205 -15.19 -1.03 -11.64
CA ILE A 205 -14.48 -1.51 -10.46
C ILE A 205 -12.98 -1.37 -10.76
N LEU A 206 -12.40 -0.29 -10.25
CA LEU A 206 -10.99 0.03 -10.37
C LEU A 206 -10.19 -0.78 -9.34
N MET A 207 -9.44 -1.76 -9.83
CA MET A 207 -8.75 -2.76 -9.04
C MET A 207 -7.51 -2.19 -8.36
N LEU A 208 -7.58 -1.96 -7.05
CA LEU A 208 -6.41 -1.68 -6.20
C LEU A 208 -5.74 -3.01 -5.77
N PHE A 209 -5.44 -3.86 -6.77
CA PHE A 209 -4.87 -5.18 -6.61
C PHE A 209 -3.61 -5.31 -7.48
N LEU A 210 -2.56 -5.91 -6.93
CA LEU A 210 -1.26 -6.02 -7.61
C LEU A 210 -1.21 -7.27 -8.50
N LEU A 211 -1.38 -8.45 -7.93
CA LEU A 211 -1.22 -9.71 -8.66
C LEU A 211 -2.55 -10.43 -8.86
N PRO A 212 -2.65 -11.30 -9.89
CA PRO A 212 -3.77 -12.21 -9.99
C PRO A 212 -3.78 -13.17 -8.79
N GLY A 213 -4.96 -13.64 -8.40
CA GLY A 213 -5.13 -14.54 -7.28
C GLY A 213 -6.58 -14.99 -7.16
N ARG A 214 -6.91 -15.69 -6.08
CA ARG A 214 -8.30 -16.08 -5.80
C ARG A 214 -9.23 -14.86 -5.79
N HIS A 215 -8.73 -13.76 -5.24
CA HIS A 215 -9.49 -12.54 -5.06
C HIS A 215 -9.55 -11.64 -6.30
N ALA A 216 -8.54 -11.71 -7.18
CA ALA A 216 -8.32 -10.72 -8.22
C ALA A 216 -8.05 -11.37 -9.59
N GLY A 217 -8.79 -10.91 -10.61
CA GLY A 217 -8.74 -11.44 -11.98
C GLY A 217 -10.15 -11.44 -12.60
N SER A 218 -10.27 -11.88 -13.86
CA SER A 218 -11.56 -11.99 -14.57
C SER A 218 -12.57 -12.88 -13.86
N ASP A 219 -12.07 -13.86 -13.10
CA ASP A 219 -12.84 -14.88 -12.39
C ASP A 219 -12.49 -14.92 -10.90
N GLY A 220 -11.93 -13.83 -10.36
CA GLY A 220 -11.63 -13.71 -8.93
C GLY A 220 -12.85 -13.28 -8.12
N ASP A 221 -12.74 -13.31 -6.79
CA ASP A 221 -13.85 -12.99 -5.86
C ASP A 221 -14.49 -11.63 -6.14
N VAL A 222 -13.73 -10.60 -6.55
CA VAL A 222 -14.30 -9.30 -6.94
C VAL A 222 -15.26 -9.43 -8.14
N ALA A 223 -14.91 -10.24 -9.14
CA ALA A 223 -15.78 -10.49 -10.28
C ALA A 223 -17.03 -11.28 -9.86
N THR A 224 -16.89 -12.23 -8.94
CA THR A 224 -18.01 -13.00 -8.37
C THR A 224 -18.96 -12.08 -7.61
N ILE A 225 -18.45 -11.21 -6.72
CA ILE A 225 -19.25 -10.22 -6.00
C ILE A 225 -20.00 -9.32 -6.99
N ALA A 226 -19.34 -8.84 -8.05
CA ALA A 226 -20.00 -8.03 -9.06
C ALA A 226 -21.10 -8.80 -9.81
N LYS A 227 -20.88 -10.08 -10.15
CA LYS A 227 -21.90 -10.94 -10.79
C LYS A 227 -23.11 -11.18 -9.90
N GLU A 228 -22.89 -11.37 -8.60
CA GLU A 228 -23.94 -11.77 -7.65
C GLU A 228 -24.72 -10.58 -7.08
N HIS A 229 -24.08 -9.41 -6.96
CA HIS A 229 -24.65 -8.26 -6.26
C HIS A 229 -24.89 -7.04 -7.16
N ALA A 230 -24.40 -6.98 -8.40
CA ALA A 230 -24.76 -5.86 -9.28
C ALA A 230 -26.29 -5.84 -9.53
N PRO A 231 -26.96 -4.67 -9.41
CA PRO A 231 -28.37 -4.54 -9.77
C PRO A 231 -28.68 -5.03 -11.20
N ASP A 232 -29.90 -5.52 -11.40
CA ASP A 232 -30.36 -5.97 -12.72
C ASP A 232 -30.19 -4.87 -13.78
N GLY A 233 -29.54 -5.22 -14.88
CA GLY A 233 -29.28 -4.29 -15.98
C GLY A 233 -28.10 -3.34 -15.77
N LEU A 234 -27.39 -3.40 -14.63
CA LEU A 234 -26.16 -2.63 -14.42
C LEU A 234 -25.02 -3.19 -15.28
N GLY A 235 -24.54 -2.40 -16.24
CA GLY A 235 -23.28 -2.67 -16.93
C GLY A 235 -22.10 -2.44 -15.99
N TRP A 236 -21.21 -3.42 -15.85
CA TRP A 236 -19.99 -3.25 -15.04
C TRP A 236 -18.74 -3.80 -15.73
N LYS A 237 -17.58 -3.26 -15.35
CA LYS A 237 -16.26 -3.67 -15.84
C LYS A 237 -15.22 -3.67 -14.73
N LEU A 238 -14.24 -4.53 -14.86
CA LEU A 238 -13.03 -4.53 -14.03
C LEU A 238 -11.90 -3.81 -14.77
N SER A 239 -11.14 -2.97 -14.06
CA SER A 239 -9.88 -2.48 -14.59
C SER A 239 -8.82 -3.59 -14.60
N PRO A 240 -7.73 -3.44 -15.39
CA PRO A 240 -6.54 -4.27 -15.22
C PRO A 240 -5.97 -4.19 -13.80
N LEU A 241 -5.19 -5.20 -13.41
CA LEU A 241 -4.45 -5.23 -12.16
C LEU A 241 -3.20 -4.33 -12.26
N LEU A 242 -2.73 -3.80 -11.13
CA LEU A 242 -1.55 -2.92 -11.10
C LEU A 242 -0.26 -3.67 -11.45
N GLY A 243 -0.19 -4.98 -11.19
CA GLY A 243 0.97 -5.84 -11.47
C GLY A 243 1.28 -6.05 -12.94
N THR A 244 0.31 -5.75 -13.82
CA THR A 244 0.49 -5.79 -15.29
C THR A 244 0.73 -4.41 -15.88
N HIS A 245 0.71 -3.35 -15.06
CA HIS A 245 0.87 -1.99 -15.57
C HIS A 245 2.33 -1.73 -15.99
N PRO A 246 2.58 -1.18 -17.19
CA PRO A 246 3.94 -1.07 -17.76
C PRO A 246 4.88 -0.16 -16.95
N ALA A 247 4.34 0.79 -16.17
CA ALA A 247 5.14 1.66 -15.31
C ALA A 247 5.61 1.01 -13.99
N LEU A 248 5.04 -0.13 -13.57
CA LEU A 248 5.35 -0.74 -12.28
C LEU A 248 6.83 -1.13 -12.11
N PRO A 249 7.52 -1.74 -13.10
CA PRO A 249 8.93 -2.06 -12.95
C PRO A 249 9.80 -0.82 -12.68
N ALA A 250 9.54 0.28 -13.36
CA ALA A 250 10.24 1.54 -13.16
C ALA A 250 9.98 2.14 -11.76
N LEU A 251 8.75 2.03 -11.25
CA LEU A 251 8.44 2.42 -9.87
C LEU A 251 9.22 1.58 -8.85
N LEU A 252 9.33 0.27 -9.05
CA LEU A 252 10.11 -0.61 -8.17
C LEU A 252 11.62 -0.30 -8.21
N VAL A 253 12.16 0.04 -9.39
CA VAL A 253 13.53 0.56 -9.55
C VAL A 253 13.71 1.84 -8.75
N GLN A 254 12.77 2.78 -8.86
CA GLN A 254 12.81 4.03 -8.11
C GLN A 254 12.79 3.79 -6.59
N ARG A 255 11.97 2.86 -6.10
CA ARG A 255 11.94 2.46 -4.68
C ARG A 255 13.24 1.77 -4.25
N HIS A 256 13.95 1.10 -5.16
CA HIS A 256 15.29 0.58 -4.87
C HIS A 256 16.33 1.70 -4.70
N LEU A 257 16.32 2.69 -5.61
CA LEU A 257 17.35 3.73 -5.71
C LEU A 257 17.17 4.88 -4.69
N ASN A 258 15.93 5.30 -4.43
CA ASN A 258 15.66 6.55 -3.71
C ASN A 258 15.55 6.40 -2.18
N SER A 259 15.67 5.18 -1.64
CA SER A 259 15.38 4.96 -0.22
C SER A 259 16.62 4.95 0.68
N SER A 260 16.62 5.84 1.67
CA SER A 260 17.07 5.46 3.02
C SER A 260 16.12 4.38 3.54
N GLY A 261 16.61 3.24 4.05
CA GLY A 261 15.76 2.09 4.43
C GLY A 261 14.50 2.49 5.23
N PHE A 262 13.38 1.79 5.03
CA PHE A 262 12.09 2.06 5.65
C PHE A 262 12.26 2.15 7.18
N LYS A 263 12.19 3.36 7.73
CA LYS A 263 12.43 3.61 9.16
C LYS A 263 11.14 3.36 9.92
N PHE A 264 11.02 2.17 10.48
CA PHE A 264 10.00 1.89 11.49
C PHE A 264 10.39 2.57 12.80
N THR A 265 9.87 3.76 13.06
CA THR A 265 10.04 4.42 14.35
C THR A 265 8.74 4.39 15.14
N LYS A 266 8.67 3.58 16.19
CA LYS A 266 7.74 3.75 17.32
C LYS A 266 7.72 5.20 17.83
N ASN A 267 8.84 5.91 17.65
CA ASN A 267 9.00 7.32 18.00
C ASN A 267 8.11 8.26 17.19
N ALA A 268 7.59 7.90 16.01
CA ALA A 268 6.65 8.78 15.30
C ALA A 268 5.33 8.92 16.08
N LEU A 269 4.83 7.82 16.64
CA LEU A 269 3.63 7.81 17.50
C LEU A 269 3.89 8.57 18.81
N ILE A 270 5.07 8.37 19.41
CA ILE A 270 5.48 9.06 20.65
C ILE A 270 5.72 10.56 20.39
N THR A 271 6.31 10.93 19.26
CA THR A 271 6.58 12.35 18.94
C THR A 271 5.28 13.08 18.65
N VAL A 272 4.33 12.45 17.94
CA VAL A 272 2.98 13.00 17.74
C VAL A 272 2.24 13.10 19.07
N ALA A 273 2.25 12.05 19.90
CA ALA A 273 1.60 12.08 21.22
C ALA A 273 2.22 13.11 22.18
N ILE A 274 3.54 13.26 22.20
CA ILE A 274 4.25 14.27 23.00
C ILE A 274 3.96 15.67 22.45
N SER A 275 3.91 15.87 21.13
CA SER A 275 3.62 17.17 20.53
C SER A 275 2.17 17.61 20.74
N VAL A 276 1.21 16.69 20.73
CA VAL A 276 -0.19 16.96 21.08
C VAL A 276 -0.32 17.21 22.59
N GLY A 277 0.34 16.40 23.42
CA GLY A 277 0.33 16.58 24.88
C GLY A 277 0.97 17.90 25.34
N LEU A 278 2.11 18.31 24.76
CA LEU A 278 2.74 19.60 25.06
C LEU A 278 1.89 20.78 24.59
N LEU A 279 1.14 20.64 23.49
CA LEU A 279 0.22 21.67 23.01
C LEU A 279 -0.91 21.90 24.02
N PHE A 280 -1.50 20.85 24.61
CA PHE A 280 -2.51 20.98 25.66
C PHE A 280 -1.96 21.59 26.96
N VAL A 281 -0.72 21.26 27.34
CA VAL A 281 -0.09 21.82 28.54
C VAL A 281 0.27 23.30 28.35
N LEU A 282 0.80 23.69 27.18
CA LEU A 282 1.09 25.09 26.88
C LEU A 282 -0.17 25.96 26.81
N ILE A 283 -1.27 25.43 26.24
CA ILE A 283 -2.56 26.13 26.20
C ILE A 283 -3.16 26.28 27.61
N GLY A 284 -3.04 25.26 28.47
CA GLY A 284 -3.51 25.33 29.86
C GLY A 284 -2.71 26.28 30.76
N ILE A 285 -1.45 26.59 30.42
CA ILE A 285 -0.60 27.52 31.17
C ILE A 285 -0.78 28.97 30.68
N LEU A 286 -1.08 29.18 29.38
CA LEU A 286 -1.27 30.52 28.81
C LEU A 286 -2.73 31.01 28.78
N ALA A 287 -3.71 30.14 29.05
CA ALA A 287 -5.11 30.56 29.13
C ALA A 287 -5.37 31.32 30.44
N PRO A 288 -5.94 32.54 30.39
CA PRO A 288 -6.45 33.22 31.59
C PRO A 288 -7.51 32.35 32.27
N LYS A 289 -7.55 32.32 33.60
CA LYS A 289 -8.36 31.40 34.40
C LYS A 289 -9.88 31.58 34.28
N ASP A 290 -10.33 32.51 33.43
CA ASP A 290 -11.70 33.01 33.43
C ASP A 290 -12.38 32.84 32.05
N LEU A 291 -11.76 32.11 31.10
CA LEU A 291 -12.34 31.89 29.78
C LEU A 291 -13.20 30.62 29.74
N GLU A 292 -14.51 30.78 29.61
CA GLU A 292 -15.40 29.68 29.24
C GLU A 292 -15.07 29.17 27.83
N LEU A 293 -15.06 27.84 27.67
CA LEU A 293 -14.48 27.07 26.56
C LEU A 293 -15.17 27.24 25.19
N THR A 294 -16.03 28.23 25.01
CA THR A 294 -16.91 28.32 23.83
C THR A 294 -16.67 29.50 22.89
N GLU A 295 -15.85 30.50 23.21
CA GLU A 295 -15.70 31.66 22.32
C GLU A 295 -14.24 32.10 22.08
N SER A 296 -13.63 31.59 21.00
CA SER A 296 -12.93 32.41 19.99
C SER A 296 -12.07 31.53 19.06
N PRO A 297 -12.58 31.10 17.89
CA PRO A 297 -11.83 30.29 16.92
C PRO A 297 -10.63 31.03 16.30
N MET A 298 -10.57 32.36 16.41
CA MET A 298 -9.50 33.18 15.86
C MET A 298 -8.17 33.03 16.61
N ILE A 299 -8.22 32.82 17.93
CA ILE A 299 -7.03 32.61 18.77
C ILE A 299 -6.44 31.22 18.51
N TRP A 300 -7.30 30.21 18.31
CA TRP A 300 -6.90 28.86 17.93
C TRP A 300 -6.17 28.81 16.59
N LEU A 301 -6.65 29.56 15.59
CA LEU A 301 -6.02 29.62 14.28
C LEU A 301 -4.64 30.29 14.33
N GLY A 302 -4.51 31.39 15.09
CA GLY A 302 -3.25 32.09 15.29
C GLY A 302 -2.18 31.25 15.99
N GLY A 303 -2.57 30.50 17.03
CA GLY A 303 -1.69 29.58 17.74
C GLY A 303 -1.17 28.45 16.85
N VAL A 304 -2.06 27.79 16.08
CA VAL A 304 -1.67 26.72 15.16
C VAL A 304 -0.68 27.22 14.11
N VAL A 305 -0.95 28.38 13.49
CA VAL A 305 -0.06 28.98 12.48
C VAL A 305 1.33 29.30 13.04
N ALA A 306 1.40 29.90 14.24
CA ALA A 306 2.68 30.21 14.87
C ALA A 306 3.50 28.95 15.20
N THR A 307 2.83 27.87 15.65
CA THR A 307 3.48 26.59 15.97
C THR A 307 4.02 25.90 14.72
N PHE A 308 3.26 25.90 13.62
CA PHE A 308 3.73 25.36 12.35
C PHE A 308 4.89 26.18 11.76
N ALA A 309 4.86 27.50 11.90
CA ALA A 309 5.96 28.37 11.46
C ALA A 309 7.26 28.09 12.25
N ALA A 310 7.17 27.93 13.58
CA ALA A 310 8.31 27.59 14.42
C ALA A 310 8.87 26.19 14.08
N LEU A 311 8.00 25.21 13.86
CA LEU A 311 8.40 23.85 13.47
C LEU A 311 9.08 23.83 12.10
N PHE A 312 8.55 24.59 11.13
CA PHE A 312 9.15 24.74 9.81
C PHE A 312 10.54 25.37 9.87
N LEU A 313 10.71 26.44 10.66
CA LEU A 313 12.00 27.10 10.85
C LEU A 313 13.03 26.19 11.54
N TYR A 314 12.61 25.42 12.54
CA TYR A 314 13.46 24.43 13.21
C TYR A 314 13.93 23.32 12.26
N LEU A 315 13.01 22.75 11.47
CA LEU A 315 13.34 21.72 10.49
C LEU A 315 14.28 22.25 9.40
N ARG A 316 14.05 23.48 8.93
CA ARG A 316 14.92 24.16 7.95
C ARG A 316 16.32 24.42 8.50
N ALA A 317 16.45 24.83 9.76
CA ALA A 317 17.74 25.03 10.41
C ALA A 317 18.51 23.71 10.61
N LYS A 318 17.80 22.62 10.90
CA LYS A 318 18.39 21.28 11.05
C LYS A 318 18.87 20.69 9.72
N LEU A 319 18.19 20.99 8.62
CA LEU A 319 18.60 20.61 7.27
C LEU A 319 19.84 21.40 6.80
N ARG A 320 19.96 22.68 7.16
CA ARG A 320 21.14 23.50 6.86
C ARG A 320 22.42 23.09 7.59
N LYS A 321 22.32 22.47 8.77
CA LYS A 321 23.50 21.95 9.52
C LYS A 321 24.04 20.61 8.99
N LYS A 322 23.42 20.04 7.95
CA LYS A 322 23.81 18.77 7.33
C LYS A 322 24.35 18.91 5.89
N SER A 323 24.51 20.14 5.41
CA SER A 323 25.29 20.49 4.21
C SER A 323 26.58 21.18 4.65
#